data_AF-A0A835BBN0-F1
#
_entry.id   AF-A0A835BBN0-F1
#
_cell.length_a   1.000
_cell.length_b   1.000
_cell.length_c   1.000
_cell.angle_alpha   90.00
_cell.angle_beta   90.00
_cell.angle_gamma   90.00
#
_symmetry.space_group_name_H-M   'P 1'
#
loop_
_entity.id
_entity.type
_entity.pdbx_description
1 polymer ?
#
loop_
_entity_poly.entity_id
_entity_poly.type
_entity_poly.pdbx_seq_one_letter_code
_entity_poly.pdbx_strand_id
1 'polypeptide(L)'
;MAHDLHDKIQRTKDAMLLPFFMEIFVIAVWELWNLPNGIIFEGHTATISLWTVKFKDQITRHLHRVRDDFKPIIIEWLTTIL
;
A
#
# COMPACT_ATOMS: atom_id res chain seq x y z
N MET A 1 21.39 18.40 2.57
CA MET A 1 20.84 18.28 1.20
C MET A 1 19.70 17.29 1.31
N ALA A 2 18.44 17.72 1.18
CA ALA A 2 17.31 16.81 1.37
C ALA A 2 17.44 15.68 0.34
N HIS A 3 17.62 14.43 0.78
CA HIS A 3 17.46 13.26 -0.09
C HIS A 3 16.09 13.38 -0.75
N ASP A 4 16.07 13.54 -2.07
CA ASP A 4 14.84 13.73 -2.82
C ASP A 4 13.91 12.53 -2.58
N LEU A 5 12.63 12.80 -2.34
CA LEU A 5 11.61 11.77 -2.20
C LEU A 5 11.61 10.85 -3.42
N HIS A 6 11.86 11.43 -4.60
CA HIS A 6 11.99 10.68 -5.85
C HIS A 6 13.10 9.62 -5.78
N ASP A 7 14.28 9.98 -5.27
CA ASP A 7 15.41 9.05 -5.11
C ASP A 7 15.06 7.90 -4.17
N LYS A 8 14.33 8.18 -3.09
CA LYS A 8 13.91 7.14 -2.13
C LYS A 8 12.90 6.18 -2.76
N ILE A 9 11.92 6.71 -3.50
CA ILE A 9 10.92 5.89 -4.21
C ILE A 9 11.63 5.03 -5.26
N GLN A 10 12.54 5.61 -6.05
CA GLN A 10 13.26 4.89 -7.10
C GLN A 10 14.13 3.77 -6.52
N ARG A 11 14.92 4.04 -5.47
CA ARG A 11 15.71 3.01 -4.78
C ARG A 11 14.86 1.90 -4.21
N THR A 12 13.68 2.24 -3.65
CA THR A 12 12.78 1.24 -3.09
C THR A 12 12.19 0.36 -4.19
N LYS A 13 11.78 0.95 -5.31
CA LYS A 13 11.32 0.22 -6.49
C LYS A 13 12.38 -0.77 -6.99
N ASP A 14 13.62 -0.31 -7.11
CA ASP A 14 14.76 -1.12 -7.59
C ASP A 14 15.11 -2.25 -6.61
N ALA A 15 14.89 -2.04 -5.30
CA ALA A 15 15.13 -3.06 -4.27
C ALA A 15 13.99 -4.10 -4.16
N MET A 16 12.73 -3.67 -4.30
CA MET A 16 11.57 -4.54 -4.13
C MET A 16 11.31 -5.42 -5.36
N LEU A 17 11.71 -4.98 -6.56
CA LEU A 17 11.58 -5.73 -7.82
C LEU A 17 10.14 -6.23 -8.10
N LEU A 18 9.14 -5.57 -7.53
CA LEU A 18 7.73 -5.91 -7.74
C LEU A 18 7.26 -5.28 -9.06
N PRO A 19 6.67 -6.06 -9.98
CA PRO A 19 6.16 -5.51 -11.25
C PRO A 19 4.99 -4.54 -11.07
N PHE A 20 4.38 -4.52 -9.88
CA PHE A 20 3.24 -3.70 -9.48
C PHE A 20 3.59 -2.73 -8.33
N PHE A 21 4.88 -2.36 -8.20
CA PHE A 21 5.35 -1.49 -7.12
C PHE A 21 4.62 -0.15 -7.07
N MET A 22 4.37 0.49 -8.21
CA MET A 22 3.76 1.82 -8.24
C MET A 22 2.30 1.77 -7.81
N GLU A 23 1.56 0.73 -8.21
CA GLU A 23 0.18 0.49 -7.82
C GLU A 23 0.07 0.32 -6.29
N ILE A 24 0.96 -0.49 -5.71
CA ILE A 24 1.08 -0.66 -4.25
C ILE A 24 1.40 0.68 -3.58
N PHE A 25 2.40 1.39 -4.08
CA PHE A 25 2.87 2.63 -3.49
C PHE A 25 1.76 3.69 -3.46
N VAL A 26 1.00 3.83 -4.55
CA VAL A 26 -0.13 4.76 -4.63
C VAL A 26 -1.23 4.39 -3.62
N ILE A 27 -1.57 3.09 -3.50
CA ILE A 27 -2.56 2.62 -2.52
C ILE A 27 -2.06 2.86 -1.08
N ALA A 28 -0.77 2.65 -0.82
CA ALA A 28 -0.16 2.89 0.49
C ALA A 28 -0.23 4.38 0.89
N VAL A 29 0.13 5.27 -0.03
CA VAL A 29 0.05 6.74 0.18
C VAL A 29 -1.41 7.18 0.37
N TRP A 30 -2.34 6.61 -0.40
CA TRP A 30 -3.77 6.88 -0.25
C TRP A 30 -4.29 6.51 1.14
N GLU A 31 -3.96 5.33 1.65
CA GLU A 31 -4.40 4.91 2.99
C GLU A 31 -3.69 5.69 4.10
N LEU A 32 -2.45 6.15 3.89
CA LEU A 32 -1.78 7.07 4.83
C LEU A 32 -2.52 8.40 4.91
N TRP A 33 -3.00 8.91 3.77
CA TRP A 33 -3.82 10.12 3.72
C TRP A 33 -5.21 9.95 4.35
N ASN A 34 -5.80 8.76 4.27
CA ASN A 34 -7.12 8.48 4.85
C ASN A 34 -7.10 8.19 6.35
N LEU A 35 -5.97 7.76 6.90
CA LEU A 35 -5.86 7.39 8.31
C LEU A 35 -6.32 8.52 9.27
N PRO A 36 -5.96 9.80 9.05
CA PRO A 36 -6.47 10.92 9.85
C PRO A 36 -7.95 11.21 9.63
N ASN A 37 -8.49 10.97 8.43
CA ASN A 37 -9.93 11.13 8.17
C ASN A 37 -10.74 10.17 9.05
N GLY A 38 -10.27 8.94 9.25
CA GLY A 38 -10.88 8.00 10.19
C GLY A 38 -10.83 8.47 11.66
N ILE A 39 -9.78 9.18 12.06
CA ILE A 39 -9.69 9.78 13.42
C ILE A 39 -10.76 10.86 13.59
N ILE A 40 -10.89 11.76 12.60
CA ILE A 40 -11.76 12.92 12.67
C ILE A 40 -13.25 12.52 12.60
N PHE A 41 -13.59 11.55 11.75
CA PHE A 41 -14.98 11.17 11.48
C PHE A 41 -15.48 9.96 12.29
N GLU A 42 -14.60 9.03 12.68
CA GLU A 42 -14.99 7.77 13.34
C GLU A 42 -14.44 7.65 14.77
N GLY A 43 -13.60 8.58 15.24
CA GLY A 43 -13.01 8.57 16.58
C GLY A 43 -11.95 7.48 16.81
N HIS A 44 -11.52 6.79 15.77
CA HIS A 44 -10.49 5.76 15.84
C HIS A 44 -9.10 6.37 16.11
N THR A 45 -8.24 5.66 16.86
CA THR A 45 -6.82 6.03 16.95
C THR A 45 -6.10 5.55 15.70
N ALA A 46 -5.40 6.46 15.00
CA ALA A 46 -4.51 6.08 13.92
C ALA A 46 -3.39 5.18 14.44
N THR A 47 -3.40 3.93 14.00
CA THR A 47 -2.34 2.95 14.31
C THR A 47 -1.84 2.33 13.02
N ILE A 48 -0.58 1.88 13.05
CA ILE A 48 0.01 1.13 11.92
C ILE A 48 -0.83 -0.13 11.65
N SER A 49 -1.32 -0.81 12.68
CA SER A 49 -2.19 -1.99 12.51
C SER A 49 -3.47 -1.67 11.74
N LEU A 50 -4.19 -0.61 12.12
CA LEU A 50 -5.38 -0.17 11.41
C LEU A 50 -5.06 0.20 9.96
N TRP A 51 -3.97 0.93 9.73
CA TRP A 51 -3.51 1.27 8.39
C TRP A 51 -3.22 0.02 7.55
N THR A 52 -2.52 -0.98 8.11
CA THR A 52 -2.18 -2.21 7.39
C THR A 52 -3.42 -3.02 7.02
N VAL A 53 -4.42 -3.09 7.91
CA VAL A 53 -5.71 -3.74 7.62
C VAL A 53 -6.41 -3.03 6.46
N LYS A 54 -6.55 -1.70 6.52
CA LYS A 54 -7.19 -0.92 5.45
C LYS A 54 -6.45 -1.02 4.12
N PHE A 55 -5.12 -1.02 4.18
CA PHE A 55 -4.26 -1.21 3.02
C PHE A 55 -4.48 -2.58 2.36
N LYS A 56 -4.47 -3.68 3.14
CA LYS A 56 -4.77 -5.03 2.65
C LYS A 56 -6.17 -5.12 2.05
N ASP A 57 -7.17 -4.51 2.70
CA ASP A 57 -8.54 -4.46 2.18
C ASP A 57 -8.62 -3.74 0.83
N GLN A 58 -7.92 -2.61 0.67
CA GLN A 58 -7.91 -1.88 -0.60
C GLN A 58 -7.26 -2.67 -1.72
N ILE A 59 -6.12 -3.32 -1.46
CA ILE A 59 -5.48 -4.15 -2.48
C ILE A 59 -6.39 -5.31 -2.86
N THR A 60 -7.03 -5.95 -1.88
CA THR A 60 -7.99 -7.03 -2.12
C THR A 60 -9.16 -6.57 -3.00
N ARG A 61 -9.68 -5.36 -2.78
CA ARG A 61 -10.70 -4.76 -3.67
C ARG A 61 -10.16 -4.49 -5.07
N HIS A 62 -8.92 -4.02 -5.19
CA HIS A 62 -8.28 -3.78 -6.48
C HIS A 62 -8.02 -5.06 -7.27
N LEU A 63 -7.85 -6.22 -6.60
CA LEU A 63 -7.68 -7.50 -7.29
C LEU A 63 -8.84 -7.83 -8.25
N HIS A 64 -10.05 -7.33 -8.02
CA HIS A 64 -11.16 -7.50 -8.97
C HIS A 64 -10.91 -6.84 -10.33
N ARG A 65 -10.02 -5.84 -10.39
CA ARG A 65 -9.65 -5.08 -11.59
C ARG A 65 -8.30 -5.50 -12.18
N VAL A 66 -7.54 -6.32 -11.46
CA VAL A 66 -6.25 -6.85 -11.90
C VAL A 66 -6.48 -8.05 -12.82
N ARG A 67 -5.65 -8.22 -13.85
CA ARG A 67 -5.67 -9.40 -14.73
C ARG A 67 -5.39 -10.66 -13.91
N ASP A 68 -6.11 -11.75 -14.18
CA ASP A 68 -6.05 -12.98 -13.40
C ASP A 68 -4.63 -13.52 -13.22
N ASP A 69 -3.78 -13.43 -14.25
CA ASP A 69 -2.38 -13.90 -14.21
C ASP A 69 -1.52 -13.21 -13.12
N PHE A 70 -1.86 -11.99 -12.72
CA PHE A 70 -1.11 -11.24 -11.69
C PHE A 70 -1.70 -11.41 -10.29
N LYS A 71 -2.91 -11.94 -10.14
CA LYS A 71 -3.55 -12.09 -8.82
C LYS A 71 -2.77 -13.01 -7.89
N PRO A 72 -2.24 -14.19 -8.33
CA PRO A 72 -1.52 -15.09 -7.44
C PRO A 72 -0.31 -14.44 -6.77
N ILE A 73 0.54 -13.75 -7.56
CA ILE A 73 1.75 -13.09 -7.03
C ILE A 73 1.43 -11.95 -6.06
N ILE A 74 0.34 -11.20 -6.30
CA ILE A 74 -0.09 -10.14 -5.38
C ILE A 74 -0.65 -10.73 -4.09
N ILE A 75 -1.47 -11.79 -4.17
CA ILE A 75 -2.03 -12.47 -3.00
C ILE A 75 -0.91 -13.09 -2.16
N GLU A 76 0.03 -13.79 -2.79
CA GLU A 76 1.20 -14.36 -2.11
C GLU A 76 1.99 -13.26 -1.39
N TRP A 77 2.31 -12.18 -2.08
CA TRP A 77 2.99 -11.03 -1.48
C TRP A 77 2.22 -10.42 -0.30
N LEU A 78 0.89 -10.27 -0.39
CA LEU A 78 0.07 -9.75 0.71
C LEU A 78 0.18 -10.58 2.00
N THR A 79 0.41 -11.89 1.89
CA THR A 79 0.61 -12.76 3.07
C THR A 79 1.93 -12.51 3.80
N THR A 80 2.91 -11.88 3.13
CA THR A 80 4.20 -11.51 3.72
C THR A 80 4.13 -10.23 4.57
N ILE A 81 3.03 -9.48 4.45
CA ILE A 81 2.82 -8.23 5.18
C ILE A 81 2.19 -8.57 6.53
N LEU A 82 2.74 -8.01 7.61
CA LEU A 82 2.26 -8.22 8.99
C LEU A 82 0.82 -7.74 9.20
#